data_AF-A0A7J9QDD8-F1
#
_entry.id   AF-A0A7J9QDD8-F1
#
_cell.length_a   1.000
_cell.length_b   1.000
_cell.length_c   1.000
_cell.angle_alpha   90.00
_cell.angle_beta   90.00
_cell.angle_gamma   90.00
#
_symmetry.space_group_name_H-M   'P 1'
#
loop_
_entity.id
_entity.type
_entity.pdbx_description
1 polymer ?
#
loop_
_entity_poly.entity_id
_entity_poly.type
_entity_poly.pdbx_seq_one_letter_code
_entity_poly.pdbx_strand_id
1 'polypeptide(L)'
;MEQSNLINKGKKMIILGFTIIGVLFVLYGRYQDPELLTPSAIDTIQRIAYGFYITLVAAFGAIAIGIFRYHKGKVETNGKDLSTIIALVTWSSKSRKIFLSTFVGYGIFFALISGTLVYQPEINFVTHYGAVIPSGFIAPCCDEPGYMPKIIVYITEHIGLQIIPINLVLQIIVSYLVGLNVSIAVTAYSISKKGGGISTIGAATGLFIACPTCAGTFLSIFIGTASGIALSVALSQMQTFLIGISIPILIVTPYLMARKLRNADGSCKINFER
;
A
#
# COMPACT_ATOMS: atom_id res chain seq x y z
N MET A 1 -9.57 -2.59 -32.13
CA MET A 1 -9.13 -1.19 -31.93
C MET A 1 -9.46 -0.68 -30.52
N GLU A 2 -10.65 -0.97 -30.00
CA GLU A 2 -11.10 -0.55 -28.66
C GLU A 2 -10.26 -1.10 -27.49
N GLN A 3 -9.88 -2.38 -27.53
CA GLN A 3 -9.08 -3.02 -26.46
C GLN A 3 -7.67 -2.43 -26.32
N SER A 4 -6.99 -2.17 -27.44
CA SER A 4 -5.68 -1.49 -27.47
C SER A 4 -5.77 -0.07 -26.89
N ASN A 5 -6.89 0.62 -27.14
CA ASN A 5 -7.16 1.93 -26.57
C ASN A 5 -7.33 1.89 -25.05
N LEU A 6 -8.04 0.89 -24.50
CA LEU A 6 -8.18 0.68 -23.06
C LEU A 6 -6.84 0.43 -22.37
N ILE A 7 -6.00 -0.43 -22.96
CA ILE A 7 -4.66 -0.74 -22.44
C ILE A 7 -3.78 0.51 -22.43
N ASN A 8 -3.72 1.25 -23.53
CA ASN A 8 -2.88 2.44 -23.64
C ASN A 8 -3.36 3.59 -22.75
N LYS A 9 -4.67 3.85 -22.68
CA LYS A 9 -5.23 4.84 -21.75
C LYS A 9 -4.98 4.45 -20.30
N GLY A 10 -5.16 3.17 -19.96
CA GLY A 10 -4.88 2.65 -18.62
C GLY A 10 -3.42 2.90 -18.20
N LYS A 11 -2.45 2.51 -19.05
CA LYS A 11 -1.02 2.77 -18.80
C LYS A 11 -0.72 4.26 -18.61
N LYS A 12 -1.25 5.12 -19.49
CA LYS A 12 -1.02 6.58 -19.38
C LYS A 12 -1.55 7.14 -18.07
N MET A 13 -2.71 6.70 -17.60
CA MET A 13 -3.27 7.15 -16.31
C MET A 13 -2.44 6.68 -15.12
N ILE A 14 -1.94 5.44 -15.15
CA ILE A 14 -1.06 4.92 -14.08
C ILE A 14 0.23 5.74 -14.00
N ILE A 15 0.90 5.94 -15.14
CA ILE A 15 2.14 6.72 -15.21
C ILE A 15 1.89 8.15 -14.74
N LEU A 16 0.84 8.80 -15.26
CA LEU A 16 0.47 10.16 -14.87
C LEU A 16 0.25 10.27 -13.36
N GLY A 17 -0.48 9.32 -12.75
CA GLY A 17 -0.71 9.33 -11.31
C GLY A 17 0.56 9.23 -10.49
N PHE A 18 1.47 8.31 -10.82
CA PHE A 18 2.77 8.20 -10.14
C PHE A 18 3.65 9.44 -10.35
N THR A 19 3.64 10.02 -11.56
CA THR A 19 4.36 11.26 -11.85
C THR A 19 3.79 12.42 -11.02
N ILE A 20 2.47 12.55 -10.91
CA ILE A 20 1.82 13.57 -10.08
C ILE A 20 2.23 13.41 -8.61
N ILE A 21 2.22 12.17 -8.09
CA ILE A 21 2.66 11.90 -6.71
C ILE A 21 4.12 12.35 -6.51
N GLY A 22 5.03 11.95 -7.40
CA GLY A 22 6.45 12.37 -7.30
C GLY A 22 6.63 13.89 -7.37
N VAL A 23 5.92 14.56 -8.28
CA VAL A 23 5.94 16.02 -8.41
C VAL A 23 5.36 16.69 -7.16
N LEU A 24 4.27 16.17 -6.60
CA LEU A 24 3.69 16.69 -5.36
C LEU A 24 4.68 16.66 -4.20
N PHE A 25 5.40 15.55 -4.01
CA PHE A 25 6.42 15.45 -2.97
C PHE A 25 7.58 16.42 -3.17
N VAL A 26 8.07 16.55 -4.40
CA VAL A 26 9.16 17.48 -4.73
C VAL A 26 8.72 18.93 -4.55
N LEU A 27 7.51 19.28 -5.01
CA LEU A 27 6.96 20.63 -4.87
C LEU A 27 6.71 20.98 -3.41
N TYR A 28 6.08 20.08 -2.64
CA TYR A 28 5.81 20.32 -1.23
C TYR A 28 7.10 20.42 -0.42
N GLY A 29 8.12 19.62 -0.75
CA GLY A 29 9.44 19.67 -0.11
C GLY A 29 10.10 21.05 -0.16
N ARG A 30 9.76 21.89 -1.15
CA ARG A 30 10.25 23.28 -1.25
C ARG A 30 9.64 24.24 -0.22
N TYR A 31 8.51 23.87 0.38
CA TYR A 31 7.80 24.71 1.36
C TYR A 31 8.08 24.30 2.81
N GLN A 32 9.03 23.39 3.03
CA GLN A 32 9.40 22.89 4.36
C GLN A 32 10.45 23.75 5.08
N ASP A 33 11.04 24.74 4.41
CA ASP A 33 12.08 25.60 5.00
C ASP A 33 11.52 26.41 6.18
N PRO A 34 12.09 26.28 7.40
CA PRO A 34 11.59 26.96 8.60
C PRO A 34 11.58 28.49 8.48
N GLU A 35 12.44 29.06 7.63
CA GLU A 35 12.54 30.50 7.40
C GLU A 35 11.30 31.09 6.68
N LEU A 36 10.53 30.24 5.99
CA LEU A 36 9.28 30.62 5.32
C LEU A 36 8.06 30.64 6.26
N LEU A 37 8.21 30.22 7.53
CA LEU A 37 7.14 30.17 8.53
C LEU A 37 6.96 31.50 9.27
N THR A 38 6.58 32.54 8.54
CA THR A 38 6.11 33.78 9.15
C THR A 38 4.63 33.66 9.56
N PRO A 39 4.14 34.37 10.59
CA PRO A 39 2.72 34.37 10.96
C PRO A 39 1.78 34.72 9.80
N SER A 40 2.25 35.51 8.83
CA SER A 40 1.54 35.86 7.60
C SER A 40 1.45 34.74 6.56
N ALA A 41 2.35 33.74 6.62
CA ALA A 41 2.41 32.64 5.67
C ALA A 41 1.62 31.39 6.11
N ILE A 42 1.28 31.27 7.40
CA ILE A 42 0.64 30.07 7.98
C ILE A 42 -0.64 29.66 7.23
N ASP A 43 -1.56 30.61 7.01
CA ASP A 43 -2.81 30.34 6.27
C ASP A 43 -2.57 29.87 4.84
N THR A 44 -1.54 30.42 4.20
CA THR A 44 -1.17 30.07 2.82
C THR A 44 -0.62 28.64 2.77
N ILE A 45 0.27 28.29 3.69
CA ILE A 45 0.87 26.95 3.75
C ILE A 45 -0.20 25.91 4.11
N GLN A 46 -1.15 26.24 4.98
CA GLN A 46 -2.27 25.34 5.30
C GLN A 46 -3.16 25.08 4.08
N ARG A 47 -3.45 26.09 3.24
CA ARG A 47 -4.17 25.89 1.96
C ARG A 47 -3.40 25.00 0.99
N ILE A 48 -2.08 25.19 0.89
CA ILE A 48 -1.21 24.33 0.07
C ILE A 48 -1.26 22.89 0.60
N ALA A 49 -1.27 22.69 1.92
CA ALA A 49 -1.37 21.37 2.53
C ALA A 49 -2.70 20.66 2.21
N TYR A 50 -3.84 21.36 2.23
CA TYR A 50 -5.11 20.79 1.75
C TYR A 50 -5.04 20.45 0.25
N GLY A 51 -4.49 21.35 -0.57
CA GLY A 51 -4.30 21.12 -2.01
C GLY A 51 -3.43 19.89 -2.30
N PHE A 52 -2.40 19.67 -1.49
CA PHE A 52 -1.55 18.48 -1.56
C PHE A 52 -2.37 17.19 -1.39
N TYR A 53 -3.19 17.08 -0.34
CA TYR A 53 -3.99 15.88 -0.10
C TYR A 53 -5.11 15.68 -1.13
N ILE A 54 -5.77 16.75 -1.58
CA ILE A 54 -6.79 16.67 -2.64
C ILE A 54 -6.16 16.11 -3.92
N THR A 55 -5.00 16.63 -4.30
CA THR A 55 -4.28 16.18 -5.50
C THR A 55 -3.75 14.76 -5.34
N LEU A 56 -3.28 14.39 -4.14
CA LEU A 56 -2.84 13.04 -3.82
C LEU A 56 -3.98 12.01 -3.97
N VAL A 57 -5.18 12.32 -3.44
CA VAL A 57 -6.38 11.47 -3.60
C VAL A 57 -6.78 11.37 -5.08
N ALA A 58 -6.74 12.48 -5.82
CA ALA A 58 -7.01 12.46 -7.26
C ALA A 58 -6.02 11.58 -8.04
N ALA A 59 -4.73 11.62 -7.67
CA ALA A 59 -3.70 10.78 -8.26
C ALA A 59 -3.95 9.29 -7.98
N PHE A 60 -4.32 8.92 -6.74
CA PHE A 60 -4.73 7.54 -6.43
C PHE A 60 -5.95 7.11 -7.24
N GLY A 61 -6.95 7.98 -7.38
CA GLY A 61 -8.12 7.72 -8.22
C GLY A 61 -7.75 7.45 -9.68
N ALA A 62 -6.84 8.26 -10.25
CA ALA A 62 -6.33 8.07 -11.60
C ALA A 62 -5.59 6.72 -11.76
N ILE A 63 -4.76 6.35 -10.77
CA ILE A 63 -4.06 5.05 -10.76
C ILE A 63 -5.06 3.90 -10.69
N ALA A 64 -6.04 3.95 -9.79
CA ALA A 64 -7.05 2.89 -9.63
C ALA A 64 -7.86 2.69 -10.92
N ILE A 65 -8.33 3.77 -11.54
CA ILE A 65 -9.04 3.73 -12.83
C ILE A 65 -8.11 3.20 -13.94
N GLY A 66 -6.85 3.62 -13.94
CA GLY A 66 -5.84 3.18 -14.88
C GLY A 66 -5.57 1.67 -14.82
N ILE A 67 -5.39 1.14 -13.61
CA ILE A 67 -5.23 -0.29 -13.33
C ILE A 67 -6.47 -1.06 -13.79
N PHE A 68 -7.67 -0.59 -13.45
CA PHE A 68 -8.92 -1.24 -13.88
C PHE A 68 -9.04 -1.33 -15.40
N ARG A 69 -8.81 -0.22 -16.11
CA ARG A 69 -8.85 -0.18 -17.59
C ARG A 69 -7.77 -1.07 -18.21
N TYR A 70 -6.57 -1.07 -17.63
CA TYR A 70 -5.47 -1.90 -18.08
C TYR A 70 -5.78 -3.40 -17.94
N HIS A 71 -6.24 -3.83 -16.77
CA HIS A 71 -6.64 -5.21 -16.50
C HIS A 71 -7.80 -5.65 -17.39
N LYS A 72 -8.85 -4.83 -17.50
CA LYS A 72 -10.01 -5.11 -18.36
C LYS A 72 -9.59 -5.34 -19.81
N GLY A 73 -8.82 -4.40 -20.37
CA GLY A 73 -8.35 -4.53 -21.75
C GLY A 73 -7.47 -5.77 -21.98
N LYS A 74 -6.63 -6.13 -21.00
CA LYS A 74 -5.79 -7.33 -21.06
C LYS A 74 -6.60 -8.63 -21.05
N VAL A 75 -7.62 -8.71 -20.21
CA VAL A 75 -8.54 -9.86 -20.14
C VAL A 75 -9.33 -10.02 -21.44
N GLU A 76 -9.84 -8.92 -22.00
CA GLU A 76 -10.63 -8.94 -23.23
C GLU A 76 -9.78 -9.27 -24.47
N THR A 77 -8.50 -8.87 -24.49
CA THR A 77 -7.57 -9.18 -25.58
C THR A 77 -7.15 -10.66 -25.57
N ASN A 78 -7.19 -11.31 -24.40
CA ASN A 78 -6.81 -12.72 -24.20
C ASN A 78 -5.45 -13.11 -24.84
N GLY A 79 -4.47 -12.21 -24.76
CA GLY A 79 -3.10 -12.42 -25.24
C GLY A 79 -2.31 -13.44 -24.42
N LYS A 80 -1.12 -13.79 -24.94
CA LYS A 80 -0.20 -14.80 -24.37
C LYS A 80 0.93 -14.23 -23.51
N ASP A 81 0.93 -12.92 -23.27
CA ASP A 81 1.95 -12.26 -22.46
C ASP A 81 1.70 -12.46 -20.96
N LEU A 82 2.77 -12.37 -20.16
CA LEU A 82 2.71 -12.60 -18.72
C LEU A 82 1.72 -11.66 -18.01
N SER A 83 1.62 -10.41 -18.45
CA SER A 83 0.69 -9.45 -17.85
C SER A 83 -0.78 -9.79 -18.16
N THR A 84 -1.05 -10.42 -19.31
CA THR A 84 -2.38 -10.95 -19.60
C THR A 84 -2.70 -12.15 -18.71
N ILE A 85 -1.75 -13.07 -18.47
CA ILE A 85 -1.95 -14.19 -17.54
C ILE A 85 -2.24 -13.68 -16.13
N ILE A 86 -1.49 -12.69 -15.64
CA ILE A 86 -1.77 -12.05 -14.33
C ILE A 86 -3.18 -11.46 -14.32
N ALA A 87 -3.57 -10.74 -15.37
CA ALA A 87 -4.88 -10.12 -15.47
C ALA A 87 -6.00 -11.18 -15.48
N LEU A 88 -5.88 -12.24 -16.28
CA LEU A 88 -6.84 -13.34 -16.33
C LEU A 88 -7.02 -14.01 -14.96
N VAL A 89 -5.91 -14.32 -14.29
CA VAL A 89 -5.95 -14.99 -12.98
C VAL A 89 -6.64 -14.14 -11.92
N THR A 90 -6.38 -12.84 -11.95
CA THR A 90 -6.88 -11.89 -10.95
C THR A 90 -8.29 -11.35 -11.27
N TRP A 91 -8.80 -11.55 -12.49
CA TRP A 91 -10.09 -11.00 -12.91
C TRP A 91 -11.30 -11.76 -12.36
N SER A 92 -11.12 -13.01 -11.90
CA SER A 92 -12.21 -13.84 -11.36
C SER A 92 -12.84 -13.24 -10.08
N SER A 93 -14.13 -13.45 -9.88
CA SER A 93 -14.86 -12.92 -8.70
C SER A 93 -14.27 -13.42 -7.38
N LYS A 94 -13.82 -14.69 -7.33
CA LYS A 94 -13.13 -15.28 -6.19
C LYS A 94 -11.78 -14.62 -5.94
N SER A 95 -10.95 -14.44 -6.96
CA SER A 95 -9.65 -13.78 -6.82
C SER A 95 -9.79 -12.32 -6.39
N ARG A 96 -10.80 -11.59 -6.88
CA ARG A 96 -11.07 -10.22 -6.45
C ARG A 96 -11.48 -10.12 -4.98
N LYS A 97 -12.28 -11.06 -4.48
CA LYS A 97 -12.64 -11.12 -3.05
C LYS A 97 -11.40 -11.36 -2.18
N ILE A 98 -10.53 -12.30 -2.60
CA ILE A 98 -9.26 -12.57 -1.91
C ILE A 98 -8.39 -11.32 -1.93
N PHE A 99 -8.19 -10.72 -3.11
CA PHE A 99 -7.43 -9.48 -3.28
C PHE A 99 -7.93 -8.37 -2.34
N LEU A 100 -9.24 -8.10 -2.32
CA LEU A 100 -9.83 -7.04 -1.51
C LEU A 100 -9.69 -7.32 -0.01
N SER A 101 -9.94 -8.56 0.42
CA SER A 101 -9.78 -8.96 1.82
C SER A 101 -8.33 -8.82 2.28
N THR A 102 -7.37 -9.27 1.47
CA THR A 102 -5.94 -9.11 1.77
C THR A 102 -5.51 -7.65 1.72
N PHE A 103 -5.97 -6.87 0.75
CA PHE A 103 -5.65 -5.43 0.63
C PHE A 103 -6.09 -4.66 1.88
N VAL A 104 -7.33 -4.86 2.33
CA VAL A 104 -7.86 -4.19 3.53
C VAL A 104 -7.18 -4.72 4.80
N GLY A 105 -7.08 -6.04 4.96
CA GLY A 105 -6.49 -6.64 6.15
C GLY A 105 -5.02 -6.27 6.33
N TYR A 106 -4.25 -6.34 5.25
CA TYR A 106 -2.85 -5.91 5.25
C TYR A 106 -2.73 -4.40 5.41
N GLY A 107 -3.64 -3.60 4.84
CA GLY A 107 -3.65 -2.15 5.01
C GLY A 107 -3.86 -1.70 6.45
N ILE A 108 -4.80 -2.33 7.18
CA ILE A 108 -5.01 -2.06 8.62
C ILE A 108 -3.78 -2.45 9.42
N PHE A 109 -3.23 -3.63 9.13
CA PHE A 109 -2.03 -4.12 9.78
C PHE A 109 -0.83 -3.19 9.55
N PHE A 110 -0.62 -2.74 8.31
CA PHE A 110 0.43 -1.78 7.97
C PHE A 110 0.22 -0.43 8.67
N ALA A 111 -1.02 0.05 8.80
CA ALA A 111 -1.32 1.30 9.51
C ALA A 111 -0.91 1.24 10.99
N LEU A 112 -1.12 0.09 11.65
CA LEU A 112 -0.67 -0.14 13.03
C LEU A 112 0.85 -0.12 13.14
N ILE A 113 1.55 -0.83 12.25
CA ILE A 113 3.01 -0.96 12.32
C ILE A 113 3.74 0.33 11.90
N SER A 114 3.21 1.04 10.91
CA SER A 114 3.83 2.27 10.39
C SER A 114 3.68 3.49 11.31
N GLY A 115 3.03 3.34 12.46
CA GLY A 115 2.69 4.46 13.34
C GLY A 115 1.65 5.39 12.73
N THR A 116 0.89 4.94 11.73
CA THR A 116 -0.26 5.71 11.21
C THR A 116 -1.39 5.70 12.24
N LEU A 117 -1.61 4.56 12.90
CA LEU A 117 -2.42 4.48 14.11
C LEU A 117 -1.48 4.43 15.33
N VAL A 118 -1.45 5.49 16.11
CA VAL A 118 -0.57 5.65 17.26
C VAL A 118 -1.35 5.37 18.53
N TYR A 119 -0.86 4.43 19.35
CA TYR A 119 -1.36 4.20 20.70
C TYR A 119 -0.25 4.49 21.70
N GLN A 120 -0.43 5.52 22.53
CA GLN A 120 0.51 5.94 23.57
C GLN A 120 -0.18 5.87 24.94
N PRO A 121 -0.12 4.71 25.63
CA PRO A 121 -0.75 4.56 26.94
C PRO A 121 -0.06 5.38 28.04
N GLU A 122 1.23 5.68 27.88
CA GLU A 122 2.03 6.42 28.87
C GLU A 122 1.86 7.95 28.75
N ILE A 123 1.26 8.44 27.67
CA ILE A 123 1.12 9.86 27.39
C ILE A 123 -0.36 10.17 27.24
N ASN A 124 -0.87 11.10 28.05
CA ASN A 124 -2.23 11.63 27.90
C ASN A 124 -2.19 12.89 27.02
N PHE A 125 -2.85 12.85 25.87
CA PHE A 125 -2.79 13.94 24.89
C PHE A 125 -3.40 15.26 25.39
N VAL A 126 -4.37 15.20 26.30
CA VAL A 126 -4.96 16.41 26.91
C VAL A 126 -3.95 17.08 27.83
N THR A 127 -3.29 16.31 28.70
CA THR A 127 -2.40 16.87 29.73
C THR A 127 -1.02 17.20 29.20
N HIS A 128 -0.49 16.42 28.25
CA HIS A 128 0.87 16.60 27.73
C HIS A 128 0.94 17.50 26.50
N TYR A 129 -0.08 17.49 25.64
CA TYR A 129 -0.09 18.30 24.42
C TYR A 129 -1.17 19.39 24.42
N GLY A 130 -1.97 19.50 25.50
CA GLY A 130 -3.08 20.46 25.55
C GLY A 130 -4.17 20.16 24.52
N ALA A 131 -4.24 18.92 24.02
CA ALA A 131 -5.16 18.58 22.94
C ALA A 131 -6.61 18.59 23.44
N VAL A 132 -7.50 19.23 22.67
CA VAL A 132 -8.95 19.09 22.85
C VAL A 132 -9.37 17.82 22.12
N ILE A 133 -10.07 16.91 22.81
CA ILE A 133 -10.44 15.60 22.24
C ILE A 133 -11.96 15.54 22.06
N PRO A 134 -12.47 15.12 20.89
CA PRO A 134 -11.74 14.79 19.66
C PRO A 134 -11.34 16.05 18.88
N SER A 135 -10.16 16.03 18.24
CA SER A 135 -9.75 17.09 17.31
C SER A 135 -8.84 16.55 16.21
N GLY A 136 -8.72 17.31 15.12
CA GLY A 136 -7.76 17.00 14.06
C GLY A 136 -7.27 18.26 13.37
N PHE A 137 -5.98 18.29 13.06
CA PHE A 137 -5.33 19.40 12.38
C PHE A 137 -4.29 18.89 11.40
N ILE A 138 -3.95 19.73 10.42
CA ILE A 138 -2.85 19.46 9.51
C ILE A 138 -1.64 20.19 10.05
N ALA A 139 -0.57 19.46 10.36
CA ALA A 139 0.73 20.06 10.61
C ALA A 139 1.39 20.29 9.25
N PRO A 140 1.49 21.55 8.79
CA PRO A 140 1.96 21.84 7.44
C PRO A 140 3.48 21.69 7.28
N CYS A 141 4.25 21.67 8.36
CA CYS A 141 5.71 21.80 8.28
C CYS A 141 6.50 20.91 9.23
N CYS A 142 7.80 20.97 8.97
CA CYS A 142 8.90 20.79 9.93
C CYS A 142 9.32 19.33 10.16
N ASP A 143 9.51 18.60 9.07
CA ASP A 143 10.00 17.21 9.09
C ASP A 143 10.71 16.91 7.76
N GLU A 144 11.22 15.70 7.59
CA GLU A 144 11.92 15.28 6.38
C GLU A 144 11.01 15.33 5.12
N PRO A 145 11.59 15.46 3.91
CA PRO A 145 10.84 15.37 2.66
C PRO A 145 10.04 14.08 2.57
N GLY A 146 8.73 14.23 2.34
CA GLY A 146 7.80 13.10 2.30
C GLY A 146 7.00 12.87 3.57
N TYR A 147 7.43 13.46 4.68
CA TYR A 147 6.72 13.34 5.95
C TYR A 147 5.69 14.45 6.17
N MET A 148 5.86 15.59 5.50
CA MET A 148 4.92 16.71 5.53
C MET A 148 4.15 16.87 4.20
N PRO A 149 2.96 17.49 4.23
CA PRO A 149 2.19 17.84 5.43
C PRO A 149 1.65 16.58 6.10
N LYS A 150 1.61 16.50 7.44
CA LYS A 150 0.98 15.38 8.14
C LYS A 150 -0.37 15.79 8.73
N ILE A 151 -1.35 14.89 8.66
CA ILE A 151 -2.63 15.06 9.36
C ILE A 151 -2.50 14.37 10.71
N ILE A 152 -2.83 15.06 11.79
CA ILE A 152 -2.88 14.51 13.15
C ILE A 152 -4.32 14.59 13.62
N VAL A 153 -4.87 13.47 14.08
CA VAL A 153 -6.22 13.37 14.66
C VAL A 153 -6.11 12.71 16.02
N TYR A 154 -6.54 13.41 17.07
CA TYR A 154 -6.70 12.88 18.40
C TYR A 154 -8.11 12.31 18.54
N ILE A 155 -8.21 10.98 18.69
CA ILE A 155 -9.49 10.27 18.82
C ILE A 155 -9.84 10.13 20.30
N THR A 156 -8.89 9.68 21.11
CA THR A 156 -9.00 9.55 22.57
C THR A 156 -7.73 10.06 23.24
N GLU A 157 -7.70 10.07 24.57
CA GLU A 157 -6.55 10.53 25.37
C GLU A 157 -5.23 9.79 25.07
N HIS A 158 -5.32 8.57 24.50
CA HIS A 158 -4.18 7.70 24.22
C HIS A 158 -4.14 7.17 22.79
N ILE A 159 -5.19 7.40 21.98
CA ILE A 159 -5.27 6.93 20.59
C ILE A 159 -5.27 8.13 19.64
N GLY A 160 -4.25 8.18 18.80
CA GLY A 160 -4.08 9.16 17.75
C GLY A 160 -4.00 8.49 16.37
N LEU A 161 -4.37 9.24 15.34
CA LEU A 161 -4.13 8.88 13.95
C LEU A 161 -3.20 9.93 13.35
N GLN A 162 -2.08 9.48 12.77
CA GLN A 162 -1.13 10.34 12.10
C GLN A 162 -0.97 9.89 10.64
N ILE A 163 -1.50 10.66 9.70
CA ILE A 163 -1.38 10.34 8.27
C ILE A 163 -0.14 11.04 7.72
N ILE A 164 0.96 10.31 7.64
CA ILE A 164 2.19 10.74 6.98
C ILE A 164 2.07 10.42 5.48
N PRO A 165 2.25 11.38 4.56
CA PRO A 165 2.00 11.16 3.13
C PRO A 165 2.79 10.02 2.51
N ILE A 166 4.10 9.92 2.79
CA ILE A 166 4.93 8.84 2.25
C ILE A 166 4.48 7.47 2.79
N ASN A 167 4.10 7.39 4.07
CA ASN A 167 3.58 6.16 4.65
C ASN A 167 2.23 5.77 4.04
N LEU A 168 1.35 6.74 3.75
CA LEU A 168 0.08 6.48 3.07
C LEU A 168 0.30 5.91 1.65
N VAL A 169 1.25 6.48 0.90
CA VAL A 169 1.62 5.99 -0.44
C VAL A 169 2.19 4.58 -0.37
N LEU A 170 3.14 4.35 0.55
CA LEU A 170 3.72 3.02 0.78
C LEU A 170 2.66 2.01 1.22
N GLN A 171 1.77 2.39 2.13
CA GLN A 171 0.67 1.56 2.60
C GLN A 171 -0.21 1.10 1.44
N ILE A 172 -0.60 2.02 0.54
CA ILE A 172 -1.44 1.68 -0.62
C ILE A 172 -0.70 0.79 -1.61
N ILE A 173 0.56 1.11 -1.95
CA ILE A 173 1.36 0.35 -2.91
C ILE A 173 1.65 -1.05 -2.39
N VAL A 174 2.17 -1.17 -1.16
CA VAL A 174 2.54 -2.46 -0.58
C VAL A 174 1.29 -3.32 -0.35
N SER A 175 0.20 -2.76 0.18
CA SER A 175 -1.08 -3.48 0.32
C SER A 175 -1.60 -3.99 -1.02
N TYR A 176 -1.50 -3.19 -2.08
CA TYR A 176 -1.89 -3.59 -3.44
C TYR A 176 -1.03 -4.76 -3.93
N LEU A 177 0.30 -4.66 -3.81
CA LEU A 177 1.20 -5.70 -4.27
C LEU A 177 1.04 -7.01 -3.49
N VAL A 178 0.86 -6.92 -2.17
CA VAL A 178 0.60 -8.08 -1.32
C VAL A 178 -0.74 -8.73 -1.69
N GLY A 179 -1.80 -7.94 -1.83
CA GLY A 179 -3.10 -8.42 -2.28
C GLY A 179 -3.01 -9.13 -3.65
N LEU A 180 -2.25 -8.56 -4.59
CA LEU A 180 -2.03 -9.14 -5.91
C LEU A 180 -1.32 -10.50 -5.80
N ASN A 181 -0.21 -10.57 -5.08
CA ASN A 181 0.57 -11.80 -4.90
C ASN A 181 -0.24 -12.90 -4.23
N VAL A 182 -0.95 -12.59 -3.14
CA VAL A 182 -1.80 -13.55 -2.42
C VAL A 182 -2.95 -14.02 -3.31
N SER A 183 -3.59 -13.12 -4.06
CA SER A 183 -4.71 -13.49 -4.94
C SER A 183 -4.27 -14.47 -6.05
N ILE A 184 -3.09 -14.26 -6.64
CA ILE A 184 -2.51 -15.17 -7.65
C ILE A 184 -2.13 -16.50 -7.00
N ALA A 185 -1.44 -16.47 -5.86
CA ALA A 185 -0.97 -17.66 -5.17
C ALA A 185 -2.14 -18.56 -4.72
N VAL A 186 -3.15 -17.97 -4.08
CA VAL A 186 -4.34 -18.71 -3.62
C VAL A 186 -5.14 -19.23 -4.81
N THR A 187 -5.33 -18.44 -5.86
CA THR A 187 -6.04 -18.90 -7.06
C THR A 187 -5.31 -20.08 -7.71
N ALA A 188 -3.99 -19.94 -7.95
CA ALA A 188 -3.15 -21.00 -8.50
C ALA A 188 -3.17 -22.28 -7.65
N TYR A 189 -3.06 -22.16 -6.32
CA TYR A 189 -3.09 -23.29 -5.41
C TYR A 189 -4.47 -23.96 -5.34
N SER A 190 -5.53 -23.16 -5.30
CA SER A 190 -6.92 -23.68 -5.25
C SER A 190 -7.31 -24.46 -6.50
N ILE A 191 -6.66 -24.18 -7.63
CA ILE A 191 -6.86 -24.91 -8.89
C ILE A 191 -5.94 -26.14 -8.98
N SER A 192 -4.73 -26.06 -8.43
CA SER A 192 -3.78 -27.18 -8.37
C SER A 192 -4.23 -28.31 -7.44
N LYS A 193 -5.06 -28.03 -6.44
CA LYS A 193 -5.56 -29.01 -5.47
C LYS A 193 -7.08 -29.18 -5.61
N LYS A 194 -7.51 -30.08 -6.49
CA LYS A 194 -8.89 -30.59 -6.54
C LYS A 194 -9.23 -31.53 -5.35
N GLY A 195 -8.44 -31.51 -4.27
CA GLY A 195 -8.68 -32.27 -3.04
C GLY A 195 -7.75 -31.86 -1.90
N GLY A 196 -8.30 -31.32 -0.82
CA GLY A 196 -7.63 -31.22 0.49
C GLY A 196 -7.20 -29.83 0.92
N GLY A 197 -8.08 -29.17 1.70
CA GLY A 197 -7.78 -28.20 2.76
C GLY A 197 -6.88 -27.01 2.42
N ILE A 198 -7.46 -25.80 2.51
CA ILE A 198 -6.69 -24.55 2.64
C ILE A 198 -5.86 -24.67 3.92
N SER A 199 -4.58 -25.02 3.81
CA SER A 199 -3.65 -24.88 4.93
C SER A 199 -3.33 -23.40 5.05
N THR A 200 -4.00 -22.75 6.01
CA THR A 200 -3.80 -21.36 6.44
C THR A 200 -2.31 -21.02 6.69
N ILE A 201 -1.48 -22.02 6.98
CA ILE A 201 -0.06 -21.89 7.28
C ILE A 201 0.76 -21.42 6.06
N GLY A 202 0.42 -21.87 4.84
CA GLY A 202 1.12 -21.46 3.62
C GLY A 202 0.74 -20.05 3.12
N ALA A 203 -0.47 -19.60 3.43
CA ALA A 203 -0.91 -18.23 3.13
C ALA A 203 -0.30 -17.21 4.10
N ALA A 204 -0.16 -17.58 5.38
CA ALA A 204 0.46 -16.73 6.40
C ALA A 204 1.97 -16.52 6.14
N THR A 205 2.71 -17.56 5.74
CA THR A 205 4.14 -17.42 5.40
C THR A 205 4.36 -16.52 4.19
N GLY A 206 3.48 -16.57 3.17
CA GLY A 206 3.53 -15.66 2.02
C GLY A 206 3.23 -14.19 2.37
N LEU A 207 2.33 -13.96 3.33
CA LEU A 207 1.93 -12.62 3.79
C LEU A 207 3.06 -11.90 4.55
N PHE A 208 3.85 -12.63 5.34
CA PHE A 208 4.96 -12.07 6.14
C PHE A 208 6.29 -11.98 5.41
N ILE A 209 6.49 -12.74 4.32
CA ILE A 209 7.64 -12.55 3.40
C ILE A 209 7.63 -11.14 2.79
N ALA A 210 6.46 -10.52 2.65
CA ALA A 210 6.30 -9.21 2.03
C ALA A 210 6.74 -8.02 2.89
N CYS A 211 6.76 -8.17 4.21
CA CYS A 211 7.20 -7.14 5.15
C CYS A 211 7.79 -7.78 6.41
N PRO A 212 9.11 -8.05 6.40
CA PRO A 212 9.81 -8.62 7.55
C PRO A 212 9.68 -7.77 8.81
N THR A 213 9.65 -6.43 8.65
CA THR A 213 9.43 -5.48 9.75
C THR A 213 8.05 -5.66 10.38
N CYS A 214 7.01 -5.84 9.56
CA CYS A 214 5.66 -6.06 10.04
C CYS A 214 5.54 -7.39 10.81
N ALA A 215 6.22 -8.45 10.36
CA ALA A 215 6.30 -9.71 11.10
C ALA A 215 6.97 -9.51 12.48
N GLY A 216 8.09 -8.78 12.54
CA GLY A 216 8.78 -8.49 13.80
C GLY A 216 7.92 -7.71 14.79
N THR A 217 7.27 -6.63 14.35
CA THR A 217 6.42 -5.81 15.21
C THR A 217 5.14 -6.54 15.64
N PHE A 218 4.57 -7.40 14.79
CA PHE A 218 3.48 -8.30 15.20
C PHE A 218 3.91 -9.25 16.32
N LEU A 219 5.09 -9.87 16.18
CA LEU A 219 5.63 -10.76 17.21
C LEU A 219 5.89 -10.00 18.53
N SER A 220 6.34 -8.74 18.46
CA SER A 220 6.49 -7.87 19.62
C SER A 220 5.16 -7.56 20.32
N ILE A 221 4.13 -7.13 19.57
CA ILE A 221 2.87 -6.67 20.15
C ILE A 221 2.02 -7.83 20.67
N PHE A 222 1.98 -8.96 19.96
CA PHE A 222 1.05 -10.04 20.27
C PHE A 222 1.69 -11.23 20.99
N ILE A 223 2.98 -11.49 20.78
CA ILE A 223 3.68 -12.60 21.45
C ILE A 223 4.51 -12.09 22.63
N GLY A 224 4.84 -10.79 22.69
CA GLY A 224 5.42 -10.15 23.87
C GLY A 224 6.78 -10.71 24.30
N THR A 225 7.44 -11.49 23.44
CA THR A 225 8.71 -12.13 23.79
C THR A 225 9.81 -11.08 23.76
N ALA A 226 10.78 -11.20 24.68
CA ALA A 226 11.99 -10.37 24.66
C ALA A 226 12.69 -10.38 23.28
N SER A 227 12.58 -11.50 22.56
CA SER A 227 13.02 -11.64 21.16
C SER A 227 12.21 -10.80 20.17
N GLY A 228 10.90 -10.65 20.35
CA GLY A 228 10.05 -9.82 19.50
C GLY A 228 10.36 -8.34 19.64
N ILE A 229 10.61 -7.86 20.86
CA ILE A 229 10.98 -6.46 21.13
C ILE A 229 12.37 -6.16 20.54
N ALA A 230 13.36 -7.01 20.80
CA ALA A 230 14.70 -6.85 20.23
C ALA A 230 14.70 -6.92 18.69
N LEU A 231 13.93 -7.84 18.11
CA LEU A 231 13.77 -7.97 16.67
C LEU A 231 13.07 -6.74 16.08
N SER A 232 12.07 -6.17 16.76
CA SER A 232 11.39 -4.95 16.31
C SER A 232 12.28 -3.72 16.33
N VAL A 233 13.13 -3.57 17.35
CA VAL A 233 14.11 -2.48 17.43
C VAL A 233 15.19 -2.63 16.37
N ALA A 234 15.66 -3.86 16.11
CA ALA A 234 16.62 -4.11 15.03
C ALA A 234 16.01 -3.86 13.64
N LEU A 235 14.75 -4.25 13.45
CA LEU A 235 14.02 -4.10 12.19
C LEU A 235 13.58 -2.65 11.92
N SER A 236 13.31 -1.84 12.95
CA SER A 236 12.92 -0.44 12.78
C SER A 236 14.07 0.40 12.21
N GLN A 237 15.31 0.16 12.66
CA GLN A 237 16.49 0.84 12.10
C GLN A 237 16.77 0.45 10.64
N MET A 238 16.33 -0.74 10.23
CA MET A 238 16.48 -1.26 8.86
C MET A 238 15.22 -1.09 8.01
N GLN A 239 14.20 -0.38 8.49
CA GLN A 239 12.89 -0.35 7.85
C GLN A 239 12.95 0.18 6.42
N THR A 240 13.67 1.27 6.17
CA THR A 240 13.84 1.86 4.84
C THR A 240 14.53 0.87 3.87
N PHE A 241 15.53 0.15 4.36
CA PHE A 241 16.24 -0.87 3.58
C PHE A 241 15.34 -2.05 3.23
N LEU A 242 14.57 -2.54 4.20
CA LEU A 242 13.65 -3.68 4.02
C LEU A 242 12.49 -3.33 3.10
N ILE A 243 11.92 -2.13 3.18
CA ILE A 243 10.92 -1.63 2.24
C ILE A 243 11.53 -1.49 0.83
N GLY A 244 12.75 -0.96 0.75
CA GLY A 244 13.48 -0.82 -0.50
C GLY A 244 13.71 -2.14 -1.23
N ILE A 245 13.93 -3.24 -0.50
CA ILE A 245 14.11 -4.58 -1.07
C ILE A 245 12.77 -5.29 -1.31
N SER A 246 11.78 -5.11 -0.43
CA SER A 246 10.52 -5.85 -0.53
C SER A 246 9.67 -5.41 -1.73
N ILE A 247 9.65 -4.12 -2.08
CA ILE A 247 8.88 -3.62 -3.22
C ILE A 247 9.32 -4.27 -4.55
N PRO A 248 10.61 -4.30 -4.92
CA PRO A 248 11.08 -5.02 -6.11
C PRO A 248 10.68 -6.51 -6.11
N ILE A 249 10.84 -7.20 -4.98
CA ILE A 249 10.47 -8.63 -4.85
C ILE A 249 8.97 -8.81 -5.10
N LEU A 250 8.14 -7.95 -4.50
CA LEU A 250 6.69 -7.97 -4.64
C LEU A 250 6.22 -7.62 -6.06
N ILE A 251 6.97 -6.81 -6.79
CA ILE A 251 6.70 -6.52 -8.21
C ILE A 251 7.10 -7.70 -9.11
N VAL A 252 8.22 -8.37 -8.83
CA VAL A 252 8.73 -9.48 -9.66
C VAL A 252 7.94 -10.78 -9.44
N THR A 253 7.50 -11.05 -8.23
CA THR A 253 6.84 -12.31 -7.84
C THR A 253 5.60 -12.66 -8.70
N PRO A 254 4.67 -11.74 -9.01
CA PRO A 254 3.54 -12.02 -9.91
C PRO A 254 3.98 -12.48 -11.30
N TYR A 255 5.08 -11.94 -11.84
CA TYR A 255 5.60 -12.35 -13.15
C TYR A 255 6.23 -13.75 -13.10
N LEU A 256 6.94 -14.08 -12.01
CA LEU A 256 7.46 -15.43 -11.80
C LEU A 256 6.34 -16.46 -11.68
N MET A 257 5.28 -16.13 -10.91
CA MET A 257 4.08 -16.98 -10.80
C MET A 257 3.36 -17.12 -12.15
N ALA A 258 3.16 -16.03 -12.89
CA ALA A 258 2.55 -16.05 -14.21
C ALA A 258 3.33 -16.92 -15.21
N ARG A 259 4.67 -16.90 -15.15
CA ARG A 259 5.51 -17.75 -15.99
C ARG A 259 5.30 -19.23 -15.70
N LYS A 260 5.09 -19.61 -14.43
CA LYS A 260 4.75 -21.00 -14.04
C LYS A 260 3.33 -21.40 -14.47
N LEU A 261 2.41 -20.44 -14.50
CA LEU A 261 1.02 -20.59 -14.95
C LEU A 261 0.85 -20.56 -16.48
N ARG A 262 1.93 -20.44 -17.25
CA ARG A 262 1.90 -20.46 -18.71
C ARG A 262 2.09 -21.89 -19.25
N ASN A 263 1.29 -22.27 -20.22
CA ASN A 263 1.45 -23.50 -21.02
C ASN A 263 2.58 -23.37 -22.04
N ALA A 264 2.99 -24.48 -22.66
CA ALA A 264 4.02 -24.49 -23.70
C ALA A 264 3.62 -23.69 -24.95
N ASP A 265 2.32 -23.62 -25.26
CA ASP A 265 1.72 -22.83 -26.34
C ASP A 265 1.58 -21.33 -26.01
N GLY A 266 1.96 -20.93 -24.79
CA GLY A 266 1.83 -19.57 -24.28
C GLY A 266 0.48 -19.22 -23.66
N SER A 267 -0.51 -20.11 -23.67
CA SER A 267 -1.81 -19.88 -23.03
C SER A 267 -1.74 -19.98 -21.50
N CYS A 268 -2.76 -19.50 -20.80
CA CYS A 268 -2.86 -19.71 -19.36
C CYS A 268 -3.24 -21.16 -19.06
N LYS A 269 -2.55 -21.81 -18.12
CA LYS A 269 -2.87 -23.16 -17.60
C LYS A 269 -4.26 -23.24 -16.98
N ILE A 270 -4.77 -22.11 -16.50
CA ILE A 270 -6.02 -22.04 -15.77
C ILE A 270 -7.13 -21.64 -16.74
N ASN A 271 -8.09 -22.53 -16.94
CA ASN A 271 -9.39 -22.18 -17.53
C ASN A 271 -10.31 -21.68 -16.41
N PHE A 272 -10.66 -20.40 -16.49
CA PHE A 272 -11.75 -19.85 -15.70
C PHE A 272 -13.04 -20.13 -16.45
N GLU A 273 -13.90 -21.02 -15.93
CA GLU A 273 -15.31 -21.05 -16.37
C GLU A 273 -15.87 -19.64 -16.13
N ARG A 274 -16.32 -19.00 -17.22
CA ARG A 274 -16.76 -17.60 -17.23
C ARG A 274 -18.13 -17.45 -16.59
#